data_AF-A0A0U3HL04-F1
#
_entry.id   AF-A0A0U3HL04-F1
#
_cell.length_a   1.000
_cell.length_b   1.000
_cell.length_c   1.000
_cell.angle_alpha   90.00
_cell.angle_beta   90.00
_cell.angle_gamma   90.00
#
_symmetry.space_group_name_H-M   'P 1'
#
loop_
_entity.id
_entity.type
_entity.pdbx_description
1 polymer ?
#
loop_
_entity_poly.entity_id
_entity_poly.type
_entity_poly.pdbx_seq_one_letter_code
_entity_poly.pdbx_strand_id
1 'polypeptide(L)'
;MKKILNKIALSLLFISAQSVQAVEPQTIELTKSADNYQLDLVARGIQIPWGMVWLNDKELLVTDRSGQLRLIKQGKLQAKP
;
A
#
# COMPACT_ATOMS: atom_id res chain seq x y z
N MET A 1 -27.65 18.66 49.30
CA MET A 1 -26.35 18.99 48.65
C MET A 1 -25.42 17.78 48.52
N LYS A 2 -25.07 17.05 49.58
CA LYS A 2 -24.16 15.87 49.53
C LYS A 2 -24.57 14.81 48.48
N LYS A 3 -25.88 14.54 48.34
CA LYS A 3 -26.42 13.59 47.34
C LYS A 3 -26.23 14.04 45.88
N ILE A 4 -26.24 15.35 45.62
CA ILE A 4 -26.00 15.92 44.29
C ILE A 4 -24.50 15.88 43.98
N LEU A 5 -23.66 16.19 44.97
CA LEU A 5 -22.22 16.12 44.85
C LEU A 5 -21.72 14.69 44.59
N ASN A 6 -22.32 13.67 45.25
CA ASN A 6 -22.00 12.27 44.98
C ASN A 6 -22.40 11.83 43.57
N LYS A 7 -23.51 12.34 43.02
CA LYS A 7 -23.92 12.03 41.64
C LYS A 7 -22.98 12.64 40.62
N ILE A 8 -22.50 13.86 40.86
CA ILE A 8 -21.50 14.53 40.01
C ILE A 8 -20.15 13.80 40.10
N ALA A 9 -19.72 13.41 41.29
CA ALA A 9 -18.50 12.63 41.49
C ALA A 9 -18.59 11.26 40.78
N LEU A 10 -19.76 10.60 40.84
CA LEU A 10 -19.99 9.32 40.19
C LEU A 10 -20.06 9.43 38.66
N SER A 11 -20.62 10.51 38.11
CA SER A 11 -20.61 10.76 36.66
C SER A 11 -19.21 11.10 36.14
N LEU A 12 -18.40 11.82 36.92
CA LEU A 12 -17.01 12.13 36.56
C LEU A 12 -16.12 10.88 36.57
N LEU A 13 -16.40 9.92 37.45
CA LEU A 13 -15.70 8.62 37.48
C LEU A 13 -16.01 7.74 36.26
N PHE A 14 -17.17 7.93 35.63
CA PHE A 14 -17.60 7.16 34.45
C PHE A 14 -16.95 7.65 33.14
N ILE A 15 -16.57 8.92 33.07
CA ILE A 15 -15.98 9.52 31.87
C ILE A 15 -14.49 9.16 31.74
N SER A 16 -13.78 8.96 32.86
CA SER A 16 -12.35 8.60 32.85
C SER A 16 -12.07 7.14 32.45
N ALA A 17 -13.09 6.29 32.32
CA ALA A 17 -12.95 4.88 32.00
C ALA A 17 -12.98 4.57 30.49
N GLN A 18 -13.15 5.56 29.62
CA GLN A 18 -13.12 5.34 28.18
C GLN A 18 -11.68 5.31 27.68
N SER A 19 -11.09 4.11 27.58
CA SER A 19 -9.84 3.88 26.87
C SER A 19 -10.07 4.02 25.36
N VAL A 20 -9.27 4.85 24.68
CA VAL A 20 -9.18 4.85 23.22
C VAL A 20 -8.66 3.47 22.79
N GLN A 21 -9.47 2.71 22.06
CA GLN A 21 -9.04 1.47 21.43
C GLN A 21 -8.33 1.78 20.11
N ALA A 22 -7.14 1.22 19.92
CA ALA A 22 -6.44 1.24 18.65
C ALA A 22 -7.17 0.31 17.66
N VAL A 23 -7.33 0.76 16.42
CA VAL A 23 -7.85 -0.07 15.33
C VAL A 23 -6.75 -1.06 14.95
N GLU A 24 -7.01 -2.36 15.07
CA GLU A 24 -6.09 -3.39 14.58
C GLU A 24 -5.91 -3.26 13.05
N PRO A 25 -4.68 -3.42 12.53
CA PRO A 25 -4.46 -3.44 11.09
C PRO A 25 -5.22 -4.61 10.47
N GLN A 26 -5.94 -4.33 9.39
CA GLN A 26 -6.68 -5.36 8.66
C GLN A 26 -5.70 -6.35 8.03
N THR A 27 -5.87 -7.63 8.32
CA THR A 27 -5.14 -8.70 7.64
C THR A 27 -5.83 -8.96 6.30
N ILE A 28 -5.09 -8.82 5.20
CA ILE A 28 -5.58 -9.22 3.88
C ILE A 28 -5.43 -10.74 3.79
N GLU A 29 -6.54 -11.47 3.86
CA GLU A 29 -6.53 -12.91 3.61
C GLU A 29 -6.10 -13.17 2.17
N LEU A 30 -4.94 -13.81 2.00
CA LEU A 30 -4.48 -14.27 0.71
C LEU A 30 -5.38 -15.42 0.26
N THR A 31 -6.02 -15.26 -0.89
CA THR A 31 -6.76 -16.35 -1.53
C THR A 31 -5.78 -17.45 -1.96
N LYS A 32 -6.20 -18.72 -1.94
CA LYS A 32 -5.40 -19.87 -2.42
C LYS A 32 -4.80 -19.69 -3.83
N SER A 33 -5.40 -18.84 -4.66
CA SER A 33 -4.84 -18.46 -5.96
C SER A 33 -3.48 -17.77 -5.87
N ALA A 34 -3.10 -17.27 -4.69
CA ALA A 34 -1.80 -16.67 -4.46
C ALA A 34 -0.63 -17.68 -4.55
N ASP A 35 -0.92 -18.98 -4.52
CA ASP A 35 0.10 -20.04 -4.57
C ASP A 35 0.57 -20.35 -6.01
N ASN A 36 -0.14 -19.87 -7.04
CA ASN A 36 0.02 -20.36 -8.43
C ASN A 36 0.70 -19.37 -9.39
N TYR A 37 1.46 -18.39 -8.90
CA TYR A 37 2.24 -17.51 -9.77
C TYR A 37 3.69 -17.42 -9.30
N GLN A 38 4.57 -17.16 -10.26
CA GLN A 38 5.98 -16.90 -10.01
C GLN A 38 6.30 -15.49 -10.48
N LEU A 39 7.26 -14.85 -9.81
CA LEU A 39 7.73 -13.54 -10.17
C LEU A 39 8.97 -13.68 -11.04
N ASP A 40 8.88 -13.21 -12.28
CA ASP A 40 10.01 -13.12 -13.19
C ASP A 40 10.50 -11.68 -13.30
N LEU A 41 11.81 -11.51 -13.21
CA LEU A 41 12.45 -10.22 -13.38
C LEU A 41 12.48 -9.84 -14.87
N VAL A 42 11.66 -8.86 -15.26
CA VAL A 42 11.60 -8.38 -16.66
C VAL A 42 12.80 -7.49 -17.02
N ALA A 43 13.15 -6.50 -16.19
CA ALA A 43 14.28 -5.60 -16.43
C ALA A 43 14.78 -4.95 -15.13
N ARG A 44 16.03 -4.47 -15.12
CA ARG A 44 16.64 -3.68 -14.02
C ARG A 44 16.90 -2.24 -14.47
N GLY A 45 17.18 -1.35 -13.52
CA GLY A 45 17.66 0.02 -13.80
C GLY A 45 16.57 1.08 -13.92
N ILE A 46 15.33 0.75 -13.56
CA ILE A 46 14.22 1.71 -13.41
C ILE A 46 14.07 2.00 -11.92
N GLN A 47 14.29 3.24 -11.49
CA GLN A 47 14.30 3.57 -10.07
C GLN A 47 12.92 3.40 -9.41
N ILE A 48 11.90 4.06 -9.96
CA ILE A 48 10.52 3.99 -9.44
C ILE A 48 9.58 3.88 -10.64
N PRO A 49 9.26 2.67 -11.13
CA PRO A 49 8.29 2.48 -12.19
C PRO A 49 6.90 2.93 -11.71
N TRP A 50 6.21 3.73 -12.52
CA TRP A 50 4.91 4.30 -12.19
C TRP A 50 3.78 3.65 -13.00
N GLY A 51 3.98 3.49 -14.30
CA GLY A 51 3.04 2.82 -15.20
C GLY A 51 3.77 2.06 -16.30
N MET A 52 3.09 1.09 -16.92
CA MET A 52 3.65 0.30 -18.01
C MET A 52 2.60 -0.19 -19.00
N VAL A 53 2.99 -0.35 -20.27
CA VAL A 53 2.14 -0.92 -21.33
C VAL A 53 2.98 -1.71 -22.34
N TRP A 54 2.51 -2.90 -22.71
CA TRP A 54 3.11 -3.68 -23.78
C TRP A 54 2.81 -3.03 -25.13
N LEU A 55 3.84 -2.80 -25.94
CA LEU A 55 3.69 -2.35 -27.33
C LEU A 55 3.53 -3.56 -28.27
N ASN A 56 4.17 -4.67 -27.92
CA ASN A 56 4.09 -5.99 -28.54
C ASN A 56 4.74 -7.03 -27.59
N ASP A 57 4.83 -8.29 -28.02
CA ASP A 57 5.38 -9.41 -27.23
C ASP A 57 6.82 -9.21 -26.71
N LYS A 58 7.57 -8.26 -27.28
CA LYS A 58 8.99 -8.07 -26.99
C LYS A 58 9.30 -6.66 -26.49
N GLU A 59 8.34 -5.75 -26.47
CA GLU A 59 8.56 -4.34 -26.17
C GLU A 59 7.57 -3.84 -25.11
N LEU A 60 8.11 -3.28 -24.04
CA LEU A 60 7.37 -2.74 -22.91
C LEU A 60 7.78 -1.28 -22.70
N LEU A 61 6.78 -0.39 -22.71
CA LEU A 61 6.96 1.01 -22.41
C LEU A 61 6.69 1.23 -20.92
N VAL A 62 7.59 1.91 -20.21
CA VAL A 62 7.49 2.16 -18.77
C VAL A 62 7.69 3.64 -18.50
N THR A 63 6.83 4.24 -17.67
CA THR A 63 7.06 5.57 -17.12
C THR A 63 7.69 5.44 -15.74
N ASP A 64 8.69 6.27 -15.44
CA ASP A 64 9.16 6.44 -14.07
C ASP A 64 8.42 7.57 -13.34
N ARG A 65 8.53 7.59 -12.00
CA ARG A 65 7.92 8.65 -11.17
C ARG A 65 8.41 10.07 -11.50
N SER A 66 9.59 10.22 -12.10
CA SER A 66 10.13 11.52 -12.53
C SER A 66 9.52 12.02 -13.85
N GLY A 67 8.74 11.16 -14.53
CA GLY A 67 8.11 11.46 -15.81
C GLY A 67 8.92 10.99 -17.03
N GLN A 68 10.03 10.28 -16.85
CA GLN A 68 10.79 9.75 -17.98
C GLN A 68 10.08 8.53 -18.58
N LEU A 69 10.02 8.52 -19.92
CA LEU A 69 9.55 7.39 -20.69
C LEU A 69 10.73 6.47 -21.03
N ARG A 70 10.59 5.19 -20.74
CA ARG A 70 11.65 4.18 -20.86
C ARG A 70 11.16 3.02 -21.70
N LEU A 71 11.99 2.57 -22.65
CA LEU A 71 11.71 1.40 -23.48
C LEU A 71 12.48 0.20 -22.94
N ILE A 72 11.80 -0.93 -22.75
CA ILE A 72 12.39 -2.25 -22.55
C ILE A 72 12.17 -3.05 -23.83
N LYS A 73 13.25 -3.60 -24.39
CA LYS A 73 13.21 -4.47 -25.56
C LYS A 73 13.86 -5.80 -25.22
N GLN A 74 13.13 -6.89 -25.40
CA GLN A 74 13.57 -8.26 -25.09
C GLN A 74 14.17 -8.38 -23.67
N GLY A 75 13.48 -7.81 -22.67
CA GLY A 75 13.92 -7.82 -21.27
C GLY A 75 15.10 -6.90 -20.94
N LYS A 76 15.54 -6.05 -21.88
CA LYS A 76 16.64 -5.10 -21.67
C LYS A 76 16.16 -3.66 -21.74
N LEU A 77 16.45 -2.90 -20.69
CA LEU A 77 16.22 -1.46 -20.64
C LEU A 77 17.13 -0.74 -21.64
N GLN A 78 16.55 0.07 -22.51
CA GLN A 78 17.28 0.84 -23.52
C GLN A 78 17.88 2.11 -22.90
N ALA A 79 19.08 2.47 -23.37
CA ALA A 79 19.81 3.65 -22.89
C ALA A 79 19.23 4.97 -23.42
N LYS A 80 18.62 4.92 -24.60
CA LYS A 80 17.87 6.01 -25.22
C LYS A 80 16.46 5.49 -25.51
N PRO A 81 15.43 6.33 -25.37
CA PRO A 81 14.08 6.00 -25.82
C PRO A 81 14.07 5.59 -27.30
#